data_AF-A0AAV2SH91-F1
#
_entry.id   AF-A0AAV2SH91-F1
#
_cell.length_a   1.000
_cell.length_b   1.000
_cell.length_c   1.000
_cell.angle_alpha   90.00
_cell.angle_beta   90.00
_cell.angle_gamma   90.00
#
_symmetry.space_group_name_H-M   'P 1'
#
loop_
_entity.id
_entity.type
_entity.pdbx_description
1 polymer ?
#
loop_
_entity_poly.entity_id
_entity_poly.type
_entity_poly.pdbx_seq_one_letter_code
_entity_poly.pdbx_strand_id
1 'polypeptide(L)'
;RINRILECPRGNALLVGVGGSGKQSLARLAANISSLEVFQITLTKDYGIAELRCNLANLYLRAGLKNLGTVFLMTDAHIPDEKFLVLINDLLASGEIPDLFPEDEIDNIVASVRNEREYKDVWMMKHSGVQDNRDNCWRFFIDRVRKNLKMVLCFSPVGAILR
;
A
#
# COMPACT_ATOMS: atom_id res chain seq x y z
N ARG A 1 16.67 -5.42 -11.19
CA ARG A 1 16.74 -4.97 -9.76
C ARG A 1 15.38 -4.57 -9.23
N ILE A 2 14.70 -3.58 -9.84
CA ILE A 2 13.34 -3.16 -9.44
C ILE A 2 12.36 -4.34 -9.48
N ASN A 3 12.33 -5.11 -10.57
CA ASN A 3 11.49 -6.31 -10.67
C ASN A 3 11.70 -7.29 -9.51
N ARG A 4 12.96 -7.55 -9.14
CA ARG A 4 13.29 -8.44 -8.01
C ARG A 4 12.79 -7.91 -6.66
N ILE A 5 12.79 -6.58 -6.47
CA ILE A 5 12.22 -5.96 -5.25
C ILE A 5 10.70 -6.12 -5.28
N LEU A 6 10.06 -5.88 -6.42
CA LEU A 6 8.62 -6.03 -6.57
C LEU A 6 8.15 -7.49 -6.45
N GLU A 7 8.98 -8.47 -6.77
CA GLU A 7 8.67 -9.90 -6.58
C GLU A 7 8.78 -10.35 -5.11
N CYS A 8 9.53 -9.62 -4.27
CA CYS A 8 9.64 -9.95 -2.86
C CYS A 8 8.34 -9.61 -2.09
N PRO A 9 7.88 -10.49 -1.18
CA PRO A 9 6.76 -10.16 -0.29
C PRO A 9 7.18 -8.98 0.60
N ARG A 10 6.36 -7.92 0.63
CA ARG A 10 6.66 -6.65 1.32
C ARG A 10 7.85 -5.88 0.76
N GLY A 11 8.19 -6.08 -0.52
CA GLY A 11 9.27 -5.38 -1.19
C GLY A 11 8.90 -3.94 -1.56
N ASN A 12 9.33 -2.99 -0.73
CA ASN A 12 9.24 -1.55 -1.03
C ASN A 12 10.56 -1.07 -1.66
N ALA A 13 10.47 -0.16 -2.63
CA ALA A 13 11.62 0.36 -3.35
C ALA A 13 11.78 1.87 -3.18
N LEU A 14 12.99 2.29 -2.83
CA LEU A 14 13.41 3.70 -2.87
C LEU A 14 14.35 3.88 -4.06
N LEU A 15 13.90 4.62 -5.08
CA LEU A 15 14.64 4.91 -6.29
C LEU A 15 15.19 6.33 -6.24
N VAL A 16 16.49 6.45 -5.99
CA VAL A 16 17.18 7.74 -5.96
C VAL A 16 17.93 7.95 -7.28
N GLY A 17 17.79 9.12 -7.89
CA GLY A 17 18.60 9.51 -9.05
C GLY A 17 18.22 10.87 -9.60
N VAL A 18 19.07 11.45 -10.45
CA VAL A 18 18.81 12.76 -11.06
C VAL A 18 17.60 12.73 -12.01
N GLY A 19 16.97 13.89 -12.25
CA GLY A 19 15.88 14.01 -13.23
C GLY A 19 16.30 13.45 -14.61
N GLY A 20 15.37 12.81 -15.31
CA GLY A 20 15.65 12.22 -16.63
C GLY A 20 16.25 10.80 -16.62
N SER A 21 16.61 10.24 -15.45
CA SER A 21 17.12 8.85 -15.35
C SER A 21 16.07 7.74 -15.54
N GLY A 22 14.84 8.08 -15.95
CA GLY A 22 13.80 7.10 -16.28
C GLY A 22 13.26 6.27 -15.10
N LYS A 23 13.50 6.68 -13.84
CA LYS A 23 13.09 5.94 -12.63
C LYS A 23 11.61 5.57 -12.60
N GLN A 24 10.73 6.53 -12.90
CA GLN A 24 9.28 6.30 -12.97
C GLN A 24 8.93 5.32 -14.10
N SER A 25 9.50 5.52 -15.30
CA SER A 25 9.24 4.66 -16.45
C SER A 25 9.69 3.22 -16.22
N LEU A 26 10.87 3.03 -15.61
CA LEU A 26 11.39 1.71 -15.26
C LEU A 26 10.59 1.05 -14.14
N ALA A 27 10.11 1.82 -13.15
CA ALA A 27 9.22 1.31 -12.10
C ALA A 27 7.88 0.84 -12.67
N ARG A 28 7.27 1.64 -13.56
CA ARG A 28 6.04 1.26 -14.27
C ARG A 28 6.26 0.03 -15.14
N LEU A 29 7.37 -0.03 -15.88
CA LEU A 29 7.70 -1.17 -16.71
C LEU A 29 7.85 -2.45 -15.87
N ALA A 30 8.58 -2.36 -14.75
CA ALA A 30 8.77 -3.50 -13.85
C ALA A 30 7.44 -3.98 -13.23
N ALA A 31 6.56 -3.05 -12.83
CA ALA A 31 5.25 -3.39 -12.33
C ALA A 31 4.38 -4.09 -13.39
N ASN A 32 4.40 -3.60 -14.63
CA ASN A 32 3.69 -4.25 -15.75
C ASN A 32 4.23 -5.65 -16.04
N ILE A 33 5.54 -5.86 -15.97
CA ILE A 33 6.17 -7.19 -16.14
C ILE A 33 5.71 -8.17 -15.05
N SER A 34 5.54 -7.68 -13.82
CA SER A 34 5.03 -8.45 -12.69
C SER A 34 3.49 -8.54 -12.64
N SER A 35 2.77 -8.06 -13.66
CA SER A 35 1.30 -7.98 -13.69
C SER A 35 0.69 -7.25 -12.49
N LEU A 36 1.39 -6.23 -11.97
CA LEU A 36 0.93 -5.39 -10.87
C LEU A 36 0.31 -4.11 -11.42
N GLU A 37 -0.84 -3.70 -10.88
CA GLU A 37 -1.44 -2.41 -11.23
C GLU A 37 -0.58 -1.28 -10.67
N VAL A 38 -0.26 -0.27 -11.49
CA VAL A 38 0.43 0.92 -10.99
C VAL A 38 -0.58 1.99 -10.67
N PHE A 39 -0.59 2.43 -9.42
CA PHE A 39 -1.32 3.60 -9.00
C PHE A 39 -0.34 4.75 -8.75
N GLN A 40 -0.56 5.87 -9.42
CA GLN A 40 0.19 7.09 -9.21
C GLN A 40 -0.77 8.20 -8.79
N ILE A 41 -0.37 8.98 -7.80
CA ILE A 41 -1.11 10.16 -7.39
C ILE A 41 -1.00 11.25 -8.45
N THR A 42 -2.13 11.88 -8.72
CA THR A 42 -2.20 13.12 -9.50
C THR A 42 -2.41 14.25 -8.52
N LEU A 43 -1.40 15.12 -8.36
CA LEU A 43 -1.57 16.33 -7.57
C LEU A 43 -2.48 17.32 -8.30
N THR A 44 -3.59 17.65 -7.68
CA THR A 44 -4.44 18.80 -7.96
C THR A 44 -4.08 19.96 -7.02
N LYS A 45 -4.50 21.19 -7.33
CA LYS A 45 -4.25 22.37 -6.48
C LYS A 45 -4.82 22.22 -5.07
N ASP A 46 -5.88 21.43 -4.95
CA ASP A 46 -6.58 21.16 -3.69
C ASP A 46 -6.19 19.81 -3.07
N TYR A 47 -5.12 19.16 -3.58
CA TYR A 47 -4.69 17.84 -3.11
C TYR A 47 -4.11 17.93 -1.69
N GLY A 48 -4.95 17.59 -0.72
CA GLY A 48 -4.60 17.56 0.69
C GLY A 48 -4.42 16.15 1.26
N ILE A 49 -4.20 16.09 2.57
CA ILE A 49 -4.08 14.85 3.33
C ILE A 49 -5.36 14.01 3.24
N ALA A 50 -6.53 14.66 3.16
CA ALA A 50 -7.82 13.99 3.02
C ALA A 50 -7.91 13.18 1.70
N GLU A 51 -7.45 13.76 0.59
CA GLU A 51 -7.42 13.06 -0.70
C GLU A 51 -6.41 11.92 -0.69
N LEU A 52 -5.23 12.11 -0.07
CA LEU A 52 -4.26 11.04 0.11
C LEU A 52 -4.86 9.86 0.91
N ARG A 53 -5.55 10.14 2.02
CA ARG A 53 -6.23 9.12 2.83
C ARG A 53 -7.27 8.36 2.01
N CYS A 54 -8.10 9.05 1.23
CA CYS A 54 -9.07 8.43 0.35
C CYS A 54 -8.41 7.52 -0.72
N ASN A 55 -7.31 7.98 -1.32
CA ASN A 55 -6.55 7.17 -2.28
C ASN A 55 -5.92 5.92 -1.62
N LEU A 56 -5.35 6.07 -0.43
CA LEU A 56 -4.83 4.95 0.35
C LEU A 56 -5.94 3.98 0.76
N ALA A 57 -7.09 4.46 1.22
CA ALA A 57 -8.25 3.63 1.53
C ALA A 57 -8.68 2.76 0.33
N ASN A 58 -8.80 3.37 -0.86
CA ASN A 58 -9.11 2.63 -2.08
C ASN A 58 -8.03 1.59 -2.45
N LEU A 59 -6.75 1.93 -2.28
CA LEU A 59 -5.65 0.99 -2.48
C LEU A 59 -5.70 -0.19 -1.50
N TYR A 60 -6.03 0.05 -0.24
CA TYR A 60 -6.22 -1.00 0.77
C TYR A 60 -7.38 -1.92 0.42
N LEU A 61 -8.52 -1.36 -0.03
CA LEU A 61 -9.66 -2.16 -0.47
C LEU A 61 -9.31 -3.04 -1.68
N ARG A 62 -8.57 -2.50 -2.66
CA ARG A 62 -8.13 -3.27 -3.85
C ARG A 62 -7.13 -4.36 -3.47
N ALA A 63 -6.11 -4.03 -2.69
CA ALA A 63 -5.07 -4.96 -2.28
C ALA A 63 -5.57 -6.02 -1.30
N GLY A 64 -6.48 -5.63 -0.41
CA GLY A 64 -6.97 -6.45 0.69
C GLY A 64 -8.23 -7.26 0.37
N LEU A 65 -9.22 -6.71 -0.35
CA LEU A 65 -10.45 -7.45 -0.69
C LEU A 65 -10.35 -8.17 -2.04
N LYS A 66 -9.75 -7.53 -3.06
CA LYS A 66 -9.65 -8.12 -4.40
C LYS A 66 -8.38 -8.96 -4.58
N ASN A 67 -7.49 -9.00 -3.59
CA ASN A 67 -6.18 -9.63 -3.66
C ASN A 67 -5.34 -9.15 -4.85
N LEU A 68 -5.56 -7.90 -5.30
CA LEU A 68 -4.88 -7.36 -6.47
C LEU A 68 -3.53 -6.77 -6.04
N GLY A 69 -2.46 -7.26 -6.64
CA GLY A 69 -1.13 -6.69 -6.45
C GLY A 69 -1.07 -5.29 -7.05
N THR A 70 -0.85 -4.27 -6.21
CA THR A 70 -0.82 -2.88 -6.64
C THR A 70 0.49 -2.23 -6.21
N VAL A 71 1.11 -1.51 -7.12
CA VAL A 71 2.29 -0.68 -6.89
C VAL A 71 1.87 0.77 -6.75
N PHE A 72 2.09 1.31 -5.57
CA PHE A 72 1.90 2.72 -5.28
C PHE A 72 3.16 3.50 -5.63
N LEU A 73 3.11 4.30 -6.69
CA LEU A 73 4.22 5.10 -7.19
C LEU A 73 4.05 6.56 -6.75
N MET A 74 4.99 7.04 -5.96
CA MET A 74 5.05 8.43 -5.50
C MET A 74 6.42 9.05 -5.80
N THR A 75 6.44 10.35 -6.02
CA THR A 75 7.68 11.11 -6.25
C THR A 75 7.76 12.29 -5.29
N ASP A 76 8.97 12.84 -5.15
CA ASP A 76 9.20 14.12 -4.45
C ASP A 76 8.20 15.20 -4.84
N ALA A 77 7.94 15.36 -6.14
CA ALA A 77 6.97 16.35 -6.63
C ALA A 77 5.55 16.14 -6.09
N HIS A 78 5.18 14.92 -5.67
CA HIS A 78 3.85 14.60 -5.12
C HIS A 78 3.75 14.79 -3.60
N ILE A 79 4.82 15.26 -2.94
CA ILE A 79 4.88 15.43 -1.49
C ILE A 79 4.98 16.93 -1.20
N PRO A 80 3.84 17.64 -1.11
CA PRO A 80 3.83 19.06 -0.80
C PRO A 80 4.05 19.35 0.70
N ASP A 81 3.71 18.41 1.58
CA ASP A 81 3.78 18.55 3.05
C ASP A 81 4.41 17.28 3.66
N GLU A 82 5.26 17.46 4.67
CA GLU A 82 5.91 16.40 5.43
C GLU A 82 4.92 15.44 6.10
N LYS A 83 3.70 15.90 6.38
CA LYS A 83 2.61 15.05 6.92
C LYS A 83 2.29 13.85 6.02
N PHE A 84 2.58 13.93 4.73
CA PHE A 84 2.42 12.80 3.81
C PHE A 84 3.42 11.69 4.11
N LEU A 85 4.66 12.07 4.48
CA LEU A 85 5.72 11.12 4.84
C LEU A 85 5.40 10.39 6.15
N VAL A 86 4.68 11.04 7.08
CA VAL A 86 4.20 10.40 8.32
C VAL A 86 3.26 9.24 7.99
N LEU A 87 2.26 9.47 7.13
CA LEU A 87 1.32 8.41 6.71
C LEU A 87 2.02 7.26 5.95
N ILE A 88 3.03 7.60 5.15
CA ILE A 88 3.85 6.61 4.45
C ILE A 88 4.67 5.79 5.45
N ASN A 89 5.23 6.42 6.47
CA ASN A 89 5.97 5.71 7.50
C ASN A 89 5.06 4.74 8.27
N ASP A 90 3.84 5.17 8.62
CA ASP A 90 2.85 4.29 9.28
C ASP A 90 2.48 3.09 8.39
N LEU A 91 2.26 3.32 7.09
CA LEU A 91 2.06 2.26 6.11
C LEU A 91 3.23 1.26 6.04
N LEU A 92 4.47 1.76 6.04
CA LEU A 92 5.66 0.92 5.93
C LEU A 92 5.94 0.14 7.22
N ALA A 93 5.73 0.77 8.38
CA ALA A 93 6.01 0.22 9.69
C ALA A 93 4.96 -0.83 10.11
N SER A 94 3.72 -0.40 10.35
CA SER A 94 2.62 -1.26 10.80
C SER A 94 1.79 -1.78 9.64
N GLY A 95 1.64 -0.98 8.57
CA GLY A 95 0.62 -1.21 7.54
C GLY A 95 -0.76 -0.74 7.96
N GLU A 96 -0.87 -0.05 9.10
CA GLU A 96 -2.11 0.52 9.61
C GLU A 96 -1.93 2.03 9.77
N ILE A 97 -2.83 2.78 9.17
CA ILE A 97 -2.84 4.24 9.26
C ILE A 97 -4.02 4.62 10.17
N PRO A 98 -3.80 5.42 11.23
CA PRO A 98 -4.87 5.87 12.11
C PRO A 98 -5.85 6.78 11.35
N ASP A 99 -7.14 6.66 11.67
CA ASP A 99 -8.25 7.40 11.02
C ASP A 99 -8.28 7.26 9.49
N LEU A 100 -7.84 6.10 8.96
CA LEU A 100 -7.92 5.83 7.51
C LEU A 100 -9.34 5.43 7.09
N PHE A 101 -10.01 4.63 7.92
CA PHE A 101 -11.35 4.11 7.66
C PHE A 101 -12.27 4.45 8.83
N PRO A 102 -13.52 4.86 8.58
CA PRO A 102 -14.53 4.95 9.63
C PRO A 102 -14.85 3.54 10.17
N GLU A 103 -15.34 3.45 11.41
CA GLU A 103 -15.66 2.16 12.06
C GLU A 103 -16.63 1.32 11.21
N ASP A 104 -17.60 1.95 10.55
CA ASP A 104 -18.55 1.28 9.66
C ASP A 104 -17.86 0.59 8.46
N GLU A 105 -16.83 1.21 7.88
CA GLU A 105 -16.06 0.59 6.79
C GLU A 105 -15.18 -0.55 7.29
N ILE A 106 -14.59 -0.40 8.47
CA ILE A 106 -13.80 -1.45 9.11
C ILE A 106 -14.65 -2.71 9.33
N ASP A 107 -15.87 -2.55 9.86
CA ASP A 107 -16.77 -3.68 10.10
C ASP A 107 -17.23 -4.33 8.79
N ASN A 108 -17.46 -3.55 7.73
CA ASN A 108 -17.75 -4.08 6.39
C ASN A 108 -16.56 -4.86 5.79
N ILE A 109 -15.33 -4.36 5.92
CA ILE A 109 -14.12 -5.05 5.49
C ILE A 109 -13.95 -6.34 6.28
N VAL A 110 -14.10 -6.31 7.60
CA VAL A 110 -13.98 -7.49 8.45
C VAL A 110 -15.03 -8.54 8.09
N ALA A 111 -16.28 -8.14 7.83
CA ALA A 111 -17.33 -9.05 7.37
C ALA A 111 -17.01 -9.68 6.00
N SER A 112 -16.44 -8.89 5.08
CA SER A 112 -16.03 -9.35 3.75
C SER A 112 -14.88 -10.36 3.84
N VAL A 113 -13.85 -10.06 4.64
CA VAL A 113 -12.70 -10.95 4.88
C VAL A 113 -13.13 -12.22 5.61
N ARG A 114 -14.05 -12.13 6.57
CA ARG A 114 -14.61 -13.30 7.27
C ARG A 114 -15.36 -14.24 6.33
N ASN A 115 -16.03 -13.68 5.33
CA ASN A 115 -16.74 -14.44 4.31
C ASN A 115 -15.81 -15.02 3.25
N GLU A 116 -14.56 -14.55 3.13
CA GLU A 116 -13.59 -15.14 2.22
C GLU A 116 -13.21 -16.56 2.63
N ARG A 117 -13.21 -17.43 1.62
CA ARG A 117 -12.82 -18.83 1.75
C ARG A 117 -11.37 -18.96 2.19
N GLU A 118 -10.50 -18.09 1.69
CA GLU A 118 -9.07 -18.05 2.04
C GLU A 118 -8.85 -17.76 3.54
N TYR A 119 -9.61 -16.81 4.13
CA TYR A 119 -9.55 -16.59 5.57
C TYR A 119 -10.00 -17.84 6.31
N LYS A 120 -11.14 -18.44 5.95
CA LYS A 120 -11.63 -19.69 6.57
C LYS A 120 -10.63 -20.83 6.47
N ASP A 121 -9.99 -21.03 5.33
CA ASP A 121 -9.01 -22.10 5.12
C ASP A 121 -7.76 -21.88 5.98
N VAL A 122 -7.22 -20.65 6.02
CA VAL A 122 -6.08 -20.30 6.88
C VAL A 122 -6.45 -20.42 8.36
N TRP A 123 -7.67 -20.04 8.74
CA TRP A 123 -8.17 -20.13 10.10
C TRP A 123 -8.34 -21.58 10.56
N MET A 124 -8.98 -22.41 9.73
CA MET A 124 -9.17 -23.84 9.99
C MET A 124 -7.83 -24.59 10.07
N MET A 125 -6.82 -24.19 9.29
CA MET A 125 -5.49 -24.79 9.35
C MET A 125 -4.67 -24.38 10.58
N LYS A 126 -4.78 -23.12 11.03
CA LYS A 126 -3.93 -22.61 12.13
C LYS A 126 -4.55 -22.76 13.51
N HIS A 127 -5.88 -22.80 13.61
CA HIS A 127 -6.59 -22.80 14.88
C HIS A 127 -7.83 -23.68 14.79
N SER A 128 -7.63 -24.99 14.89
CA SER A 128 -8.69 -25.96 15.15
C SER A 128 -9.39 -25.63 16.48
N GLY A 129 -10.44 -24.80 16.45
CA GLY A 129 -11.36 -24.61 17.58
C GLY A 129 -11.29 -23.30 18.38
N VAL A 130 -10.57 -22.27 17.93
CA VAL A 130 -10.62 -20.94 18.60
C VAL A 130 -11.85 -20.15 18.10
N GLN A 131 -12.32 -19.14 18.83
CA GLN A 131 -13.38 -18.24 18.33
C GLN A 131 -12.82 -17.17 17.38
N ASP A 132 -13.52 -16.97 16.28
CA ASP A 132 -13.21 -15.98 15.27
C ASP A 132 -13.48 -14.57 15.81
N ASN A 133 -12.40 -13.80 15.99
CA ASN A 133 -12.41 -12.52 16.67
C ASN A 133 -12.08 -11.38 15.68
N ARG A 134 -12.72 -10.22 15.87
CA ARG A 134 -12.62 -9.07 14.96
C ARG A 134 -11.17 -8.65 14.67
N ASP A 135 -10.34 -8.63 15.71
CA ASP A 135 -8.92 -8.28 15.63
C ASP A 135 -8.09 -9.24 14.76
N ASN A 136 -8.45 -10.53 14.74
CA ASN A 136 -7.75 -11.52 13.93
C ASN A 136 -8.07 -11.35 12.44
N CYS A 137 -9.34 -11.09 12.09
CA CYS A 137 -9.74 -10.74 10.73
C CYS A 137 -9.00 -9.50 10.24
N TRP A 138 -8.96 -8.46 11.09
CA TRP A 138 -8.30 -7.22 10.75
C TRP A 138 -6.80 -7.41 10.53
N ARG A 139 -6.11 -8.13 11.42
CA ARG A 139 -4.68 -8.44 11.25
C ARG A 139 -4.40 -9.24 9.98
N PHE A 140 -5.28 -10.17 9.61
CA PHE A 140 -5.18 -10.91 8.34
C PHE A 140 -5.33 -9.99 7.13
N PHE A 141 -6.32 -9.10 7.15
CA PHE A 141 -6.51 -8.09 6.11
C PHE A 141 -5.25 -7.23 5.93
N ILE A 142 -4.68 -6.71 7.01
CA ILE A 142 -3.46 -5.90 6.97
C ILE A 142 -2.27 -6.70 6.44
N ASP A 143 -2.08 -7.96 6.86
CA ASP A 143 -1.00 -8.79 6.32
C ASP A 143 -1.15 -9.03 4.81
N ARG A 144 -2.37 -9.20 4.32
CA ARG A 144 -2.68 -9.34 2.90
C ARG A 144 -2.43 -8.04 2.14
N VAL A 145 -2.88 -6.90 2.67
CA VAL A 145 -2.57 -5.58 2.10
C VAL A 145 -1.06 -5.40 2.02
N ARG A 146 -0.29 -5.69 3.07
CA ARG A 146 1.18 -5.55 3.06
C ARG A 146 1.89 -6.46 2.06
N LYS A 147 1.30 -7.60 1.70
CA LYS A 147 1.84 -8.51 0.68
C LYS A 147 1.58 -8.00 -0.74
N ASN A 148 0.39 -7.46 -0.96
CA ASN A 148 -0.09 -7.08 -2.30
C ASN A 148 0.22 -5.63 -2.66
N LEU A 149 0.14 -4.72 -1.68
CA LEU A 149 0.46 -3.31 -1.84
C LEU A 149 1.96 -3.11 -1.66
N LYS A 150 2.60 -2.57 -2.70
CA LYS A 150 4.03 -2.29 -2.74
C LYS A 150 4.23 -0.81 -2.98
N MET A 151 5.14 -0.20 -2.24
CA MET A 151 5.44 1.21 -2.40
C MET A 151 6.73 1.41 -3.19
N VAL A 152 6.70 2.31 -4.17
CA VAL A 152 7.87 2.77 -4.92
C VAL A 152 7.98 4.28 -4.80
N LEU A 153 8.99 4.73 -4.07
CA LEU A 153 9.31 6.14 -3.87
C LEU A 153 10.43 6.53 -4.83
N CYS A 154 10.19 7.51 -5.70
CA CYS A 154 11.23 8.04 -6.58
C CYS A 154 11.66 9.44 -6.10
N PHE A 155 12.89 9.56 -5.62
CA PHE A 155 13.46 10.84 -5.19
C PHE A 155 14.59 11.30 -6.09
N SER A 156 14.72 12.63 -6.22
CA SER A 156 15.91 13.26 -6.78
C SER A 156 16.90 13.62 -5.67
N PRO A 157 18.19 13.29 -5.81
CA PRO A 157 19.22 13.71 -4.84
C PRO A 157 19.51 15.22 -4.89
N VAL A 158 18.94 15.95 -5.86
CA VAL A 158 19.22 17.37 -6.12
C VAL A 158 18.20 18.30 -5.41
N GLY A 159 17.59 17.86 -4.32
CA GLY A 159 16.64 18.65 -3.52
C GLY A 159 17.03 18.65 -2.05
N ALA A 160 16.80 19.78 -1.37
CA ALA A 160 17.09 19.94 0.07
C ALA A 160 16.23 19.04 1.00
N ILE A 161 15.30 18.27 0.44
CA ILE A 161 14.32 17.43 1.14
C ILE A 161 14.94 16.10 1.63
N LEU A 162 16.13 15.74 1.13
CA LEU A 162 16.85 14.52 1.53
C LEU A 162 17.94 14.76 2.59
N ARG A 163 17.96 15.93 3.24
CA ARG A 163 18.95 16.27 4.26
C ARG A 163 18.35 16.39 5.64
#